data_AF-A0A366MIB8-F1
#
_entry.id   AF-A0A366MIB8-F1
#
_cell.length_a   1.000
_cell.length_b   1.000
_cell.length_c   1.000
_cell.angle_alpha   90.00
_cell.angle_beta   90.00
_cell.angle_gamma   90.00
#
_symmetry.space_group_name_H-M   'P 1'
#
loop_
_entity.id
_entity.type
_entity.pdbx_description
1 polymer ?
#
loop_
_entity_poly.entity_id
_entity_poly.type
_entity_poly.pdbx_seq_one_letter_code
_entity_poly.pdbx_strand_id
1 'polypeptide(L)'
;MTETIPYEVTGNAGEIEFRKYPALVLATVESAGDDSGFNLLFAYISGKNAAKDSLQMTAPGITSAKIPMTAPVVSNASTMSFVMPHGKTPDEIPEPLDSKVRIVPVPEREIAVITFKGKTPDEEVKEVEGRLLNGLRDAGLEAAGEVFLMRYNPPWIPGFLRHNEVGVEIRR
;
A
#
# COMPACT_ATOMS: atom_id res chain seq x y z
N MET A 1 -2.60 -17.54 -9.16
CA MET A 1 -1.70 -17.09 -8.08
C MET A 1 -1.97 -15.61 -7.90
N THR A 2 -2.02 -15.14 -6.65
CA THR A 2 -2.28 -13.75 -6.27
C THR A 2 -1.05 -12.90 -6.64
N GLU A 3 -1.20 -11.87 -7.48
CA GLU A 3 -0.08 -10.99 -7.87
C GLU A 3 0.27 -10.05 -6.71
N THR A 4 1.39 -10.32 -6.04
CA THR A 4 2.06 -9.39 -5.14
C THR A 4 3.08 -8.56 -5.90
N ILE A 5 3.30 -7.31 -5.47
CA ILE A 5 4.32 -6.44 -6.07
C ILE A 5 5.69 -7.13 -5.93
N PRO A 6 6.44 -7.35 -7.04
CA PRO A 6 7.76 -7.91 -6.93
C PRO A 6 8.68 -6.93 -6.20
N TYR A 7 9.46 -7.46 -5.27
CA TYR A 7 10.51 -6.72 -4.58
C TYR A 7 11.73 -7.61 -4.40
N GLU A 8 12.90 -6.97 -4.28
CA GLU A 8 14.16 -7.63 -3.96
C GLU A 8 14.52 -7.36 -2.50
N VAL A 9 14.83 -8.39 -1.72
CA VAL A 9 15.32 -8.19 -0.35
C VAL A 9 16.81 -7.86 -0.40
N THR A 10 17.17 -6.64 0.00
CA THR A 10 18.55 -6.12 -0.02
C THR A 10 19.28 -6.33 1.30
N GLY A 11 18.58 -6.78 2.34
CA GLY A 11 19.17 -7.15 3.62
C GLY A 11 18.17 -7.17 4.77
N ASN A 12 18.69 -7.32 5.99
CA ASN A 12 17.90 -7.23 7.22
C ASN A 12 18.69 -6.57 8.36
N ALA A 13 17.97 -6.02 9.33
CA ALA A 13 18.49 -5.55 10.61
C ALA A 13 17.46 -5.87 11.71
N GLY A 14 17.70 -6.96 12.45
CA GLY A 14 16.73 -7.44 13.45
C GLY A 14 15.41 -7.88 12.80
N GLU A 15 14.30 -7.25 13.17
CA GLU A 15 12.98 -7.49 12.57
C GLU A 15 12.72 -6.66 11.29
N ILE A 16 13.64 -5.76 10.92
CA ILE A 16 13.53 -4.91 9.74
C ILE A 16 14.05 -5.65 8.52
N GLU A 17 13.22 -5.75 7.48
CA GLU A 17 13.61 -6.22 6.15
C GLU A 17 13.78 -5.01 5.21
N PHE A 18 14.90 -4.96 4.50
CA PHE A 18 15.14 -3.94 3.48
C PHE A 18 14.72 -4.48 2.13
N ARG A 19 13.84 -3.75 1.45
CA ARG A 19 13.22 -4.17 0.19
C ARG A 19 13.40 -3.10 -0.86
N LYS A 20 13.93 -3.49 -2.01
CA LYS A 20 13.96 -2.66 -3.21
C LYS A 20 12.72 -2.93 -4.05
N TYR A 21 11.89 -1.91 -4.21
CA TYR A 21 10.70 -1.95 -5.06
C TYR A 21 10.99 -1.29 -6.41
N PRO A 22 10.54 -1.87 -7.53
CA PRO A 22 10.60 -1.21 -8.83
C PRO A 22 9.74 0.06 -8.83
N ALA A 23 9.79 0.83 -9.91
CA ALA A 23 8.85 1.92 -10.10
C ALA A 23 7.41 1.40 -10.05
N LEU A 24 6.55 2.09 -9.31
CA LEU A 24 5.14 1.77 -9.11
C LEU A 24 4.27 2.93 -9.57
N VAL A 25 2.99 2.64 -9.78
CA VAL A 25 1.98 3.68 -9.92
C VAL A 25 0.93 3.49 -8.84
N LEU A 26 0.59 4.57 -8.15
CA LEU A 26 -0.41 4.60 -7.10
C LEU A 26 -1.64 5.37 -7.56
N ALA A 27 -2.82 4.88 -7.22
CA ALA A 27 -4.03 5.70 -7.20
C ALA A 27 -4.22 6.22 -5.77
N THR A 28 -4.19 7.53 -5.57
CA THR A 28 -4.12 8.17 -4.25
C THR A 28 -5.28 9.14 -4.04
N VAL A 29 -5.80 9.18 -2.81
CA VAL A 29 -6.78 10.18 -2.33
C VAL A 29 -6.27 10.84 -1.05
N GLU A 30 -6.53 12.14 -0.90
CA GLU A 30 -6.24 12.93 0.32
C GLU A 30 -7.34 12.68 1.38
N SER A 31 -7.50 11.42 1.80
CA SER A 31 -8.39 11.01 2.90
C SER A 31 -7.88 9.70 3.51
N ALA A 32 -6.97 9.84 4.48
CA ALA A 32 -6.33 8.70 5.15
C ALA A 32 -7.27 7.88 6.07
N GLY A 33 -8.31 8.52 6.60
CA GLY A 33 -9.03 8.03 7.78
C GLY A 33 -10.48 7.58 7.57
N ASP A 34 -11.02 7.63 6.35
CA ASP A 34 -12.46 7.49 6.15
C ASP A 34 -12.81 6.41 5.11
N ASP A 35 -13.91 5.69 5.34
CA ASP A 35 -14.47 4.70 4.40
C ASP A 35 -14.72 5.33 3.02
N SER A 36 -14.89 6.66 2.98
CA SER A 36 -15.00 7.43 1.75
C SER A 36 -13.76 7.34 0.85
N GLY A 37 -12.55 7.36 1.40
CA GLY A 37 -11.31 7.29 0.62
C GLY A 37 -11.15 5.93 -0.07
N PHE A 38 -11.38 4.86 0.68
CA PHE A 38 -11.39 3.51 0.14
C PHE A 38 -12.46 3.35 -0.95
N ASN A 39 -13.68 3.84 -0.71
CA ASN A 39 -14.78 3.75 -1.68
C ASN A 39 -14.49 4.52 -2.98
N LEU A 40 -13.82 5.67 -2.91
CA LEU A 40 -13.40 6.43 -4.10
C LEU A 40 -12.39 5.63 -4.94
N LEU A 41 -11.35 5.10 -4.30
CA LEU A 41 -10.34 4.28 -4.97
C LEU A 41 -10.95 2.98 -5.53
N PHE A 42 -11.84 2.34 -4.76
CA PHE A 42 -12.55 1.14 -5.18
C PHE A 42 -13.45 1.39 -6.39
N ALA A 43 -14.22 2.49 -6.39
CA ALA A 43 -15.04 2.87 -7.53
C ALA A 43 -14.19 3.11 -8.79
N TYR A 44 -13.05 3.77 -8.64
CA TYR A 44 -12.11 4.02 -9.74
C TYR A 44 -11.61 2.73 -10.40
N ILE A 45 -11.04 1.79 -9.60
CA ILE A 45 -10.53 0.52 -10.15
C ILE A 45 -11.66 -0.38 -10.68
N SER A 46 -12.90 -0.20 -10.19
CA SER A 46 -14.08 -0.96 -10.60
C SER A 46 -14.75 -0.43 -11.88
N GLY A 47 -14.18 0.59 -12.53
CA GLY A 47 -14.67 1.12 -13.81
C GLY A 47 -15.18 2.56 -13.78
N LYS A 48 -15.09 3.28 -12.66
CA LYS A 48 -15.33 4.74 -12.60
C LYS A 48 -14.11 5.52 -13.11
N ASN A 49 -13.66 5.18 -14.31
CA ASN A 49 -12.54 5.80 -15.02
C ASN A 49 -12.90 6.07 -16.48
N ALA A 50 -12.10 6.88 -17.18
CA ALA A 50 -12.42 7.37 -18.52
C ALA A 50 -12.63 6.24 -19.56
N ALA A 51 -11.91 5.12 -19.39
CA ALA A 51 -12.03 3.95 -20.25
C ALA A 51 -13.31 3.13 -19.97
N LYS A 52 -13.96 3.35 -18.82
CA LYS A 52 -15.02 2.47 -18.25
C LYS A 52 -14.57 1.01 -18.09
N ASP A 53 -13.27 0.80 -18.09
CA ASP A 53 -12.66 -0.51 -17.95
C ASP A 53 -12.44 -0.80 -16.47
N SER A 54 -12.76 -2.02 -16.03
CA SER A 54 -12.24 -2.47 -14.76
C SER A 54 -10.73 -2.64 -14.93
N LEU A 55 -9.97 -1.81 -14.22
CA LEU A 55 -8.55 -2.07 -14.03
C LEU A 55 -8.50 -3.39 -13.27
N GLN A 56 -8.20 -4.48 -13.99
CA GLN A 56 -8.25 -5.83 -13.44
C GLN A 56 -7.63 -5.83 -12.04
N MET A 57 -8.45 -6.09 -11.04
CA MET A 57 -8.13 -7.20 -10.15
C MET A 57 -9.07 -8.31 -10.58
N THR A 58 -8.54 -9.51 -10.84
CA THR A 58 -9.26 -10.80 -10.72
C THR A 58 -10.80 -10.64 -10.66
N ALA A 59 -11.44 -10.44 -11.81
CA ALA A 59 -12.88 -10.16 -11.91
C ALA A 59 -13.72 -11.44 -11.69
N PRO A 60 -15.07 -11.40 -11.66
CA PRO A 60 -16.02 -10.41 -11.15
C PRO A 60 -16.96 -11.03 -10.09
N GLY A 61 -17.70 -10.22 -9.33
CA GLY A 61 -18.75 -10.75 -8.44
C GLY A 61 -19.56 -9.67 -7.74
N ILE A 62 -20.63 -9.19 -8.39
CA ILE A 62 -21.73 -8.50 -7.70
C ILE A 62 -22.47 -9.56 -6.90
N THR A 63 -21.98 -9.83 -5.69
CA THR A 63 -22.67 -10.53 -4.59
C THR A 63 -21.70 -10.52 -3.44
N SER A 64 -21.77 -9.48 -2.59
CA SER A 64 -21.36 -9.52 -1.18
C SER A 64 -20.26 -10.53 -0.79
N ALA A 65 -19.09 -10.53 -1.45
CA ALA A 65 -17.95 -11.39 -1.09
C ALA A 65 -16.75 -11.15 -2.00
N LYS A 66 -15.60 -10.94 -1.33
CA LYS A 66 -14.22 -11.14 -1.80
C LYS A 66 -13.72 -10.19 -2.89
N ILE A 67 -13.16 -9.08 -2.43
CA ILE A 67 -12.07 -8.39 -3.12
C ILE A 67 -10.79 -9.20 -2.85
N PRO A 68 -10.15 -9.84 -3.84
CA PRO A 68 -8.79 -10.33 -3.69
C PRO A 68 -7.87 -9.11 -3.72
N MET A 69 -7.69 -8.45 -2.57
CA MET A 69 -6.75 -7.35 -2.41
C MET A 69 -5.33 -7.93 -2.43
N THR A 70 -4.76 -8.08 -3.62
CA THR A 70 -3.40 -8.63 -3.79
C THR A 70 -2.32 -7.54 -3.74
N ALA A 71 -2.73 -6.29 -3.87
CA ALA A 71 -1.91 -5.10 -3.71
C ALA A 71 -2.25 -4.43 -2.37
N PRO A 72 -1.25 -3.99 -1.58
CA PRO A 72 -1.50 -3.38 -0.28
C PRO A 72 -2.27 -2.08 -0.43
N VAL A 73 -3.20 -1.84 0.50
CA VAL A 73 -3.68 -0.49 0.76
C VAL A 73 -2.58 0.23 1.54
N VAL A 74 -1.99 1.25 0.91
CA VAL A 74 -0.96 2.08 1.51
C VAL A 74 -1.62 3.31 2.11
N SER A 75 -1.40 3.58 3.39
CA SER A 75 -1.93 4.78 4.04
C SER A 75 -0.91 5.41 4.98
N ASN A 76 -0.86 6.74 5.00
CA ASN A 76 -0.16 7.55 6.00
C ASN A 76 -1.18 8.48 6.69
N ALA A 77 -0.73 9.49 7.43
CA ALA A 77 -1.63 10.40 8.15
C ALA A 77 -2.58 11.22 7.26
N SER A 78 -2.27 11.39 5.97
CA SER A 78 -2.97 12.32 5.07
C SER A 78 -3.58 11.66 3.83
N THR A 79 -3.05 10.52 3.40
CA THR A 79 -3.43 9.86 2.15
C THR A 79 -3.73 8.39 2.30
N MET A 80 -4.55 7.90 1.39
CA MET A 80 -4.77 6.47 1.13
C MET A 80 -4.48 6.20 -0.34
N SER A 81 -3.82 5.08 -0.62
CA SER A 81 -3.44 4.69 -1.97
C SER A 81 -3.65 3.21 -2.23
N PHE A 82 -4.05 2.88 -3.45
CA PHE A 82 -3.96 1.54 -4.01
C PHE A 82 -2.76 1.45 -4.94
N VAL A 83 -2.01 0.36 -4.84
CA VAL A 83 -0.96 0.08 -5.82
C VAL A 83 -1.58 -0.50 -7.08
N MET A 84 -1.25 0.09 -8.23
CA MET A 84 -1.74 -0.37 -9.53
C MET A 84 -1.01 -1.65 -9.97
N PRO A 85 -1.62 -2.46 -10.86
CA PRO A 85 -1.00 -3.69 -11.35
C PRO A 85 0.41 -3.45 -11.91
N HIS A 86 1.32 -4.40 -11.62
CA HIS A 86 2.71 -4.32 -12.06
C HIS A 86 2.81 -4.27 -13.59
N GLY A 87 3.80 -3.52 -14.09
CA GLY A 87 4.07 -3.41 -15.53
C GLY A 87 3.22 -2.38 -16.27
N LYS A 88 2.33 -1.64 -15.57
CA LYS A 88 1.61 -0.50 -16.16
C LYS A 88 2.35 0.80 -15.90
N THR A 89 2.48 1.61 -16.93
CA THR A 89 2.90 3.01 -16.85
C THR A 89 1.71 3.93 -16.52
N PRO A 90 1.95 5.16 -16.02
CA PRO A 90 0.89 6.14 -15.79
C PRO A 90 -0.01 6.38 -17.02
N ASP A 91 0.57 6.34 -18.22
CA ASP A 91 -0.15 6.55 -19.49
C ASP A 91 -1.07 5.37 -19.87
N GLU A 92 -0.79 4.18 -19.34
CA GLU A 92 -1.60 2.96 -19.54
C GLU A 92 -2.69 2.80 -18.47
N ILE A 93 -2.75 3.72 -17.51
CA ILE A 93 -3.71 3.72 -16.42
C ILE A 93 -4.84 4.70 -16.79
N PRO A 94 -6.10 4.23 -16.92
CA PRO A 94 -7.23 5.07 -17.27
C PRO A 94 -7.35 6.28 -16.34
N GLU A 95 -7.60 7.45 -16.91
CA GLU A 95 -7.77 8.66 -16.11
C GLU A 95 -8.96 8.52 -15.15
N PRO A 96 -8.81 8.94 -13.88
CA PRO A 96 -9.92 8.95 -12.95
C PRO A 96 -10.96 10.00 -13.37
N LEU A 97 -12.24 9.62 -13.31
CA LEU A 97 -13.34 10.58 -13.54
C LEU A 97 -13.59 11.49 -12.33
N ASP A 98 -13.06 11.11 -11.17
CA ASP A 98 -13.22 11.83 -9.92
C ASP A 98 -11.93 12.60 -9.62
N SER A 99 -11.99 13.92 -9.55
CA SER A 99 -10.82 14.79 -9.36
C SER A 99 -10.14 14.61 -8.00
N LYS A 100 -10.75 13.87 -7.08
CA LYS A 100 -10.17 13.51 -5.78
C LYS A 100 -9.18 12.36 -5.88
N VAL A 101 -9.25 11.54 -6.93
CA VAL A 101 -8.32 10.45 -7.19
C VAL A 101 -7.20 10.98 -8.07
N ARG A 102 -5.95 10.82 -7.62
CA ARG A 102 -4.75 11.21 -8.35
C ARG A 102 -3.92 9.99 -8.68
N ILE A 103 -3.36 9.95 -9.89
CA ILE A 103 -2.42 8.92 -10.30
C ILE A 103 -1.02 9.44 -10.02
N VAL A 104 -0.29 8.76 -9.14
CA VAL A 104 1.01 9.18 -8.63
C VAL A 104 2.05 8.14 -9.04
N PRO A 105 2.97 8.46 -9.98
CA PRO A 105 4.12 7.61 -10.23
C PRO A 105 5.08 7.68 -9.04
N VAL A 106 5.57 6.53 -8.62
CA VAL A 106 6.54 6.37 -7.56
C VAL A 106 7.78 5.74 -8.17
N PRO A 107 8.95 6.40 -8.15
CA PRO A 107 10.16 5.83 -8.70
C PRO A 107 10.61 4.59 -7.93
N GLU A 108 11.55 3.85 -8.51
CA GLU A 108 12.25 2.79 -7.79
C GLU A 108 12.81 3.34 -6.47
N ARG A 109 12.58 2.62 -5.38
CA ARG A 109 12.99 3.03 -4.04
C ARG A 109 13.24 1.85 -3.13
N GLU A 110 14.06 2.07 -2.13
CA GLU A 110 14.33 1.10 -1.08
C GLU A 110 13.51 1.45 0.17
N ILE A 111 12.80 0.46 0.69
CA ILE A 111 11.91 0.57 1.83
C ILE A 111 12.40 -0.34 2.94
N ALA A 112 12.51 0.19 4.15
CA ALA A 112 12.65 -0.61 5.36
C ALA A 112 11.27 -1.00 5.88
N VAL A 113 11.04 -2.29 6.11
CA VAL A 113 9.73 -2.84 6.46
C VAL A 113 9.79 -3.68 7.73
N ILE A 114 8.82 -3.48 8.63
CA ILE A 114 8.48 -4.44 9.67
C ILE A 114 7.13 -5.07 9.34
N THR A 115 7.10 -6.40 9.30
CA THR A 115 5.87 -7.18 9.18
C THR A 115 5.31 -7.48 10.56
N PHE A 116 4.01 -7.26 10.76
CA PHE A 116 3.34 -7.56 12.02
C PHE A 116 1.94 -8.16 11.81
N LYS A 117 1.51 -8.93 12.80
CA LYS A 117 0.15 -9.49 12.89
C LYS A 117 -0.64 -8.67 13.90
N GLY A 118 -1.96 -8.63 13.74
CA GLY A 118 -2.83 -7.93 14.69
C GLY A 118 -3.82 -7.00 14.02
N LYS A 119 -4.47 -6.17 14.82
CA LYS A 119 -5.35 -5.14 14.30
C LYS A 119 -4.48 -3.93 13.91
N THR A 120 -5.11 -2.94 13.31
CA THR A 120 -4.44 -1.69 12.95
C THR A 120 -5.13 -0.48 13.58
N PRO A 121 -5.46 -0.47 14.90
CA PRO A 121 -5.74 0.79 15.57
C PRO A 121 -4.45 1.62 15.63
N ASP A 122 -4.59 2.94 15.65
CA ASP A 122 -3.48 3.89 15.60
C ASP A 122 -2.38 3.61 16.65
N GLU A 123 -2.75 3.12 17.83
CA GLU A 123 -1.79 2.77 18.89
C GLU A 123 -0.90 1.58 18.53
N GLU A 124 -1.46 0.47 18.04
CA GLU A 124 -0.67 -0.71 17.63
C GLU A 124 0.25 -0.36 16.46
N VAL A 125 -0.22 0.48 15.52
CA VAL A 125 0.60 0.92 14.38
C VAL A 125 1.76 1.80 14.88
N LYS A 126 1.49 2.80 15.75
CA LYS A 126 2.53 3.68 16.32
C LYS A 126 3.60 2.94 17.09
N GLU A 127 3.26 1.84 17.77
CA GLU A 127 4.26 0.99 18.43
C GLU A 127 5.24 0.40 17.40
N VAL A 128 4.72 -0.17 16.31
CA VAL A 128 5.54 -0.74 15.23
C VAL A 128 6.34 0.34 14.49
N GLU A 129 5.75 1.51 14.25
CA GLU A 129 6.46 2.69 13.70
C GLU A 129 7.65 3.08 14.58
N GLY A 130 7.45 3.12 15.90
CA GLY A 130 8.51 3.40 16.87
C GLY A 130 9.63 2.37 16.83
N ARG A 131 9.30 1.07 16.69
CA ARG A 131 10.31 0.01 16.55
C ARG A 131 11.09 0.14 15.23
N LEU A 132 10.41 0.44 14.13
CA LEU A 132 11.03 0.66 12.83
C LEU A 132 12.04 1.82 12.87
N LEU A 133 11.61 2.98 13.36
CA LEU A 133 12.46 4.17 13.41
C LEU A 133 13.65 4.00 14.37
N ASN A 134 13.44 3.38 15.53
CA ASN A 134 14.53 3.09 16.46
C ASN A 134 15.53 2.07 15.87
N GLY A 135 15.03 0.99 15.26
CA GLY A 135 15.89 -0.02 14.65
C GLY A 135 16.71 0.51 13.47
N LEU A 136 16.14 1.44 12.67
CA LEU A 136 16.90 2.15 11.64
C LEU A 136 18.03 2.99 12.23
N ARG A 137 17.74 3.77 13.28
CA ARG A 137 18.75 4.58 13.97
C ARG A 137 19.88 3.72 14.53
N ASP A 138 19.54 2.60 15.16
CA ASP A 138 20.53 1.68 15.75
C ASP A 138 21.38 0.99 14.67
N ALA A 139 20.83 0.81 13.46
CA ALA A 139 21.57 0.35 12.27
C ALA A 139 22.36 1.45 11.55
N GLY A 140 22.32 2.71 12.04
CA GLY A 140 22.99 3.85 11.42
C GLY A 140 22.36 4.32 10.11
N LEU A 141 21.07 4.03 9.91
CA LEU A 141 20.31 4.42 8.71
C LEU A 141 19.30 5.52 9.05
N GLU A 142 19.07 6.41 8.08
CA GLU A 142 18.07 7.48 8.20
C GLU A 142 16.84 7.18 7.33
N ALA A 143 15.66 7.47 7.89
CA ALA A 143 14.42 7.46 7.14
C ALA A 143 14.37 8.66 6.16
N ALA A 144 14.01 8.39 4.92
CA ALA A 144 13.97 9.35 3.82
C ALA A 144 12.53 9.77 3.45
N GLY A 145 11.59 9.68 4.39
CA GLY A 145 10.20 10.04 4.16
C GLY A 145 9.31 9.76 5.37
N GLU A 146 8.00 9.87 5.16
CA GLU A 146 7.00 9.50 6.16
C GLU A 146 6.84 7.98 6.24
N VAL A 147 6.55 7.51 7.44
CA VAL A 147 6.19 6.11 7.68
C VAL A 147 4.78 5.86 7.12
N PHE A 148 4.58 4.70 6.50
CA PHE A 148 3.31 4.30 5.91
C PHE A 148 2.93 2.88 6.30
N LEU A 149 1.62 2.66 6.44
CA LEU A 149 1.01 1.37 6.73
C LEU A 149 0.58 0.70 5.42
N MET A 150 0.97 -0.56 5.25
CA MET A 150 0.55 -1.44 4.17
C MET A 150 -0.38 -2.52 4.73
N ARG A 151 -1.64 -2.52 4.27
CA ARG A 151 -2.65 -3.52 4.66
C ARG A 151 -2.96 -4.42 3.49
N TYR A 152 -2.70 -5.71 3.66
CA TYR A 152 -2.89 -6.71 2.62
C TYR A 152 -4.20 -7.49 2.80
N ASN A 153 -4.71 -7.53 4.03
CA ASN A 153 -5.92 -8.26 4.32
C ASN A 153 -7.14 -7.34 4.44
N PRO A 154 -8.31 -7.84 4.02
CA PRO A 154 -9.55 -7.12 4.18
C PRO A 154 -10.04 -7.11 5.64
N PRO A 155 -10.95 -6.18 5.99
CA PRO A 155 -11.38 -5.96 7.37
C PRO A 155 -12.14 -7.14 8.01
N TRP A 156 -12.63 -8.10 7.23
CA TRP A 156 -13.31 -9.30 7.77
C TRP A 156 -12.35 -10.44 8.17
N ILE A 157 -11.07 -10.40 7.76
CA ILE A 157 -10.10 -11.40 8.22
C ILE A 157 -9.82 -11.16 9.72
N PRO A 158 -9.86 -12.22 10.57
CA PRO A 158 -9.53 -12.09 11.98
C PRO A 158 -8.15 -11.45 12.18
N GLY A 159 -8.02 -10.51 13.12
CA GLY A 159 -6.80 -9.70 13.29
C GLY A 159 -5.50 -10.50 13.42
N PHE A 160 -5.53 -11.64 14.10
CA PHE A 160 -4.36 -12.52 14.27
C PHE A 160 -3.93 -13.25 12.97
N LEU A 161 -4.77 -13.25 11.93
CA LEU A 161 -4.45 -13.77 10.60
C LEU A 161 -4.13 -12.65 9.60
N ARG A 162 -4.16 -11.40 10.02
CA ARG A 162 -3.80 -10.27 9.15
C ARG A 162 -2.28 -10.17 9.02
N HIS A 163 -1.88 -9.84 7.81
CA HIS A 163 -0.57 -9.47 7.34
C HIS A 163 -0.61 -7.97 7.12
N ASN A 164 0.01 -7.24 8.04
CA ASN A 164 0.18 -5.81 7.96
C ASN A 164 1.67 -5.52 7.99
N GLU A 165 2.06 -4.42 7.37
CA GLU A 165 3.44 -3.99 7.36
C GLU A 165 3.51 -2.49 7.60
N VAL A 166 4.53 -2.05 8.34
CA VAL A 166 4.90 -0.64 8.43
C VAL A 166 6.18 -0.46 7.63
N GLY A 167 6.19 0.51 6.74
CA GLY A 167 7.32 0.79 5.87
C GLY A 167 7.75 2.26 5.91
N VAL A 168 9.03 2.51 5.66
CA VAL A 168 9.55 3.85 5.40
C VAL A 168 10.64 3.79 4.34
N GLU A 169 10.68 4.80 3.49
CA GLU A 169 11.77 4.94 2.51
C GLU A 169 13.10 5.17 3.23
N ILE A 170 14.18 4.58 2.72
CA ILE A 170 15.54 4.79 3.21
C ILE A 170 16.45 5.23 2.07
N ARG A 171 17.55 5.89 2.41
CA ARG A 171 18.65 6.19 1.47
C ARG A 171 19.94 5.56 1.98
N ARG A 172 20.66 4.88 1.10
CA ARG A 172 21.94 4.22 1.35
C ARG A 172 22.99 4.71 0.38
#